data_AF-A0A3R7MK55-F1
#
_entry.id   AF-A0A3R7MK55-F1
#
_cell.length_a   1.000
_cell.length_b   1.000
_cell.length_c   1.000
_cell.angle_alpha   90.00
_cell.angle_beta   90.00
_cell.angle_gamma   90.00
#
_symmetry.space_group_name_H-M   'P 1'
#
loop_
_entity.id
_entity.type
_entity.pdbx_description
1 polymer ?
#
loop_
_entity_poly.entity_id
_entity_poly.type
_entity_poly.pdbx_seq_one_letter_code
_entity_poly.pdbx_strand_id
1 'polypeptide(L)'
;MGLTLVMALDGSECPGEGRFSDASTCGGFIECIADKTGGYSVKRDHCNGYVYNATSMTCSQTLCDSRRERSVTNDYHPLSQVCESQPDRFLCANCKTLVHCVMGQAFVRQCIKDFYCTEKPGFGGAVCYPDEPAAWKCVEATDEYLGYPFAHCDIPDDLCPETDPCLQNPCYSGVACTFTSVAPFYTCGACPAGFTGDGETCDALQCPVGFAGIGGDCAPDSDLDGFPDTELGCSSKYCRKDNCDNCPLTPNSKQEDADSDGRGDVCDNCPAMSNPSQRDIDGDQIGDDCDDDIDNDGSLNAADNCPLMANSNQADADGDGLGDVCDNCPLNPNPGQEDVDEDLLGDACDDNVDLDGDGVEDSADNCPSVANSNQQDVDGDGDGDLCDLDSDNDGVNDPSDNCFLLPNPGQEDANGDGRGDACSTDFDGDRITDANDNCIKNPNVYATDFRY
;
A
#
# COMPACT_ATOMS: atom_id res chain seq x y z
N MET A 1 -11.05 48.16 64.09
CA MET A 1 -9.59 47.89 64.15
C MET A 1 -9.47 46.38 63.97
N GLY A 2 -9.37 45.84 62.77
CA GLY A 2 -8.30 46.12 61.82
C GLY A 2 -7.09 45.29 62.21
N LEU A 3 -7.00 44.05 61.73
CA LEU A 3 -5.75 43.53 61.17
C LEU A 3 -6.06 42.39 60.20
N THR A 4 -5.61 42.63 58.98
CA THR A 4 -5.64 41.85 57.76
C THR A 4 -4.90 40.53 57.94
N LEU A 5 -5.47 39.41 57.48
CA LEU A 5 -4.66 38.25 57.11
C LEU A 5 -4.67 38.12 55.59
N VAL A 6 -3.54 38.52 55.02
CA VAL A 6 -3.22 38.41 53.60
C VAL A 6 -3.06 36.93 53.27
N MET A 7 -3.81 36.45 52.28
CA MET A 7 -3.54 35.18 51.63
C MET A 7 -2.28 35.31 50.76
N ALA A 8 -1.38 34.31 50.80
CA ALA A 8 -0.78 33.73 49.60
C ALA A 8 0.04 32.45 49.93
N LEU A 9 -0.39 31.33 49.32
CA LEU A 9 0.41 30.41 48.49
C LEU A 9 1.71 29.85 49.06
N ASP A 10 1.63 28.74 49.83
CA ASP A 10 2.42 27.51 49.66
C ASP A 10 2.37 26.63 50.93
N GLY A 11 2.06 25.33 50.76
CA GLY A 11 1.74 24.36 51.83
C GLY A 11 2.79 24.25 52.93
N SER A 12 2.50 24.84 54.09
CA SER A 12 3.42 24.92 55.22
C SER A 12 2.69 24.92 56.57
N GLU A 13 1.97 23.83 56.88
CA GLU A 13 1.48 23.58 58.24
C GLU A 13 2.31 22.49 58.92
N CYS A 14 2.89 22.84 60.08
CA CYS A 14 3.63 21.92 60.93
C CYS A 14 2.68 21.08 61.78
N PRO A 15 2.72 19.74 61.69
CA PRO A 15 1.86 18.87 62.51
C PRO A 15 2.32 18.76 63.97
N GLY A 16 3.55 19.21 64.28
CA GLY A 16 4.12 19.22 65.63
C GLY A 16 5.61 19.61 65.60
N GLU A 17 6.23 19.78 66.76
CA GLU A 17 7.68 20.04 66.84
C GLU A 17 8.47 18.80 66.38
N GLY A 18 9.37 18.96 65.42
CA GLY A 18 10.14 17.85 64.87
C GLY A 18 10.53 18.04 63.40
N ARG A 19 11.20 17.03 62.83
CA ARG A 19 11.57 17.01 61.42
C ARG A 19 10.76 15.98 60.65
N PHE A 20 10.28 16.37 59.47
CA PHE A 20 9.42 15.56 58.61
C PHE A 20 9.94 15.53 57.18
N SER A 21 9.79 14.40 56.51
CA SER A 21 10.21 14.26 55.10
C SER A 21 9.40 15.17 54.18
N ASP A 22 10.09 15.84 53.25
CA ASP A 22 9.47 16.62 52.18
C ASP A 22 9.20 15.71 50.98
N ALA A 23 7.93 15.36 50.76
CA ALA A 23 7.52 14.40 49.72
C ALA A 23 7.84 14.87 48.28
N SER A 24 8.16 16.14 48.08
CA SER A 24 8.53 16.67 46.76
C SER A 24 9.96 16.31 46.33
N THR A 25 10.82 15.89 47.27
CA THR A 25 12.23 15.59 47.00
C THR A 25 12.72 14.37 47.78
N CYS A 26 13.63 13.58 47.20
CA CYS A 26 14.10 12.32 47.80
C CYS A 26 14.88 12.48 49.13
N GLY A 27 15.45 13.67 49.38
CA GLY A 27 16.26 13.95 50.56
C GLY A 27 15.88 15.23 51.32
N GLY A 28 14.82 15.91 50.90
CA GLY A 28 14.36 17.12 51.58
C GLY A 28 13.60 16.81 52.85
N PHE A 29 13.67 17.71 53.82
CA PHE A 29 12.88 17.66 55.02
C PHE A 29 12.49 19.07 55.49
N ILE A 30 11.38 19.14 56.19
CA ILE A 30 10.91 20.33 56.91
C ILE A 30 11.17 20.14 58.41
N GLU A 31 11.82 21.11 59.02
CA GLU A 31 12.03 21.21 60.45
C GLU A 31 11.04 22.22 61.03
N CYS A 32 10.23 21.76 61.97
CA CYS A 32 9.20 22.51 62.65
C CYS A 32 9.67 22.83 64.07
N ILE A 33 9.93 24.11 64.35
CA ILE A 33 10.45 24.58 65.64
C ILE A 33 9.37 25.41 66.31
N ALA A 34 9.02 25.07 67.56
CA ALA A 34 8.01 25.79 68.32
C ALA A 34 8.43 27.25 68.55
N ASP A 35 7.54 28.18 68.24
CA ASP A 35 7.75 29.60 68.47
C ASP A 35 7.26 30.04 69.88
N LYS A 36 7.66 31.24 70.31
CA LYS A 36 7.30 31.78 71.63
C LYS A 36 5.83 32.20 71.74
N THR A 37 5.07 32.12 70.64
CA THR A 37 3.66 32.49 70.54
C THR A 37 2.72 31.29 70.48
N GLY A 38 3.26 30.06 70.56
CA GLY A 38 2.48 28.82 70.54
C GLY A 38 2.17 28.27 69.14
N GLY A 39 2.80 28.83 68.10
CA GLY A 39 2.82 28.30 66.73
C GLY A 39 4.13 27.58 66.41
N TYR A 40 4.34 27.24 65.14
CA TYR A 40 5.57 26.59 64.67
C TYR A 40 6.18 27.37 63.49
N SER A 41 7.50 27.50 63.50
CA SER A 41 8.28 28.01 62.38
C SER A 41 8.79 26.85 61.51
N VAL A 42 8.63 26.95 60.19
CA VAL A 42 9.05 25.94 59.22
C VAL A 42 10.40 26.32 58.63
N LYS A 43 11.37 25.41 58.67
CA LYS A 43 12.65 25.53 57.98
C LYS A 43 12.86 24.34 57.05
N ARG A 44 13.06 24.58 55.75
CA ARG A 44 13.38 23.54 54.76
C ARG A 44 14.88 23.32 54.68
N ASP A 45 15.30 22.07 54.63
CA ASP A 45 16.69 21.68 54.45
C ASP A 45 16.76 20.33 53.72
N HIS A 46 17.95 19.90 53.28
CA HIS A 46 18.09 18.69 52.49
C HIS A 46 19.34 17.88 52.86
N CYS A 47 19.24 16.57 52.71
CA CYS A 47 20.32 15.62 52.97
C CYS A 47 21.36 15.55 51.84
N ASN A 48 21.63 16.64 51.12
CA ASN A 48 22.69 16.76 50.10
C ASN A 48 22.80 15.56 49.13
N GLY A 49 21.67 15.08 48.60
CA GLY A 49 21.62 13.95 47.66
C GLY A 49 21.45 12.57 48.31
N TYR A 50 21.27 12.49 49.62
CA TYR A 50 20.97 11.27 50.37
C TYR A 50 19.52 11.24 50.88
N VAL A 51 19.00 10.06 51.19
CA VAL A 51 17.62 9.88 51.68
C VAL A 51 17.47 10.37 53.12
N TYR A 52 16.43 11.17 53.39
CA TYR A 52 16.07 11.54 54.76
C TYR A 52 15.22 10.44 55.41
N ASN A 53 15.63 9.95 56.58
CA ASN A 53 14.88 8.96 57.34
C ASN A 53 14.01 9.65 58.39
N ALA A 54 12.70 9.73 58.15
CA ALA A 54 11.75 10.39 59.04
C ALA A 54 11.55 9.67 60.39
N THR A 55 11.86 8.37 60.48
CA THR A 55 11.73 7.60 61.72
C THR A 55 12.92 7.82 62.65
N SER A 56 14.14 7.89 62.13
CA SER A 56 15.35 8.17 62.92
C SER A 56 15.72 9.66 62.98
N MET A 57 15.00 10.50 62.24
CA MET A 57 15.23 11.94 62.07
C MET A 57 16.62 12.33 61.55
N THR A 58 17.32 11.42 60.85
CA THR A 58 18.69 11.61 60.37
C THR A 58 18.79 11.45 58.85
N CYS A 59 19.82 12.08 58.27
CA CYS A 59 20.20 11.80 56.89
C CYS A 59 20.86 10.41 56.82
N SER A 60 20.36 9.56 55.93
CA SER A 60 20.94 8.25 55.65
C SER A 60 22.26 8.39 54.88
N GLN A 61 23.04 7.30 54.81
CA GLN A 61 24.16 7.16 53.88
C GLN A 61 23.72 6.62 52.50
N THR A 62 22.43 6.36 52.32
CA THR A 62 21.85 5.90 51.05
C THR A 62 21.67 7.07 50.09
N LEU A 63 22.32 7.00 48.91
CA LEU A 63 22.15 8.00 47.86
C LEU A 63 20.71 7.98 47.30
N CYS A 64 20.24 9.14 46.87
CA CYS A 64 19.01 9.26 46.12
C CYS A 64 19.20 8.74 44.69
N ASP A 65 18.59 7.59 44.38
CA ASP A 65 18.50 7.13 43.00
C ASP A 65 17.56 8.03 42.18
N SER A 66 17.94 8.31 40.93
CA SER A 66 17.08 9.05 40.00
C SER A 66 15.77 8.30 39.78
N ARG A 67 14.65 9.01 39.61
CA ARG A 67 13.28 8.43 39.53
C ARG A 67 13.09 7.35 38.44
N ARG A 68 14.06 7.11 37.55
CA ARG A 68 13.97 6.13 36.46
C ARG A 68 14.15 4.66 36.86
N GLU A 69 14.61 4.35 38.08
CA GLU A 69 14.99 2.97 38.43
C GLU A 69 14.20 2.33 39.59
N ARG A 70 13.11 2.95 40.06
CA ARG A 70 12.17 2.26 40.97
C ARG A 70 11.24 1.34 40.17
N SER A 71 11.76 0.18 39.76
CA SER A 71 10.91 -0.94 39.35
C SER A 71 10.31 -1.58 40.60
N VAL A 72 8.97 -1.57 40.71
CA VAL A 72 8.22 -2.35 41.70
C VAL A 72 7.13 -3.10 40.93
N THR A 73 7.30 -4.42 40.84
CA THR A 73 6.41 -5.49 40.33
C THR A 73 5.00 -5.15 39.80
N ASN A 74 4.72 -5.70 38.61
CA ASN A 74 3.47 -5.65 37.82
C ASN A 74 2.31 -6.48 38.41
N ASP A 75 1.48 -5.89 39.25
CA ASP A 75 0.07 -6.29 39.33
C ASP A 75 -0.80 -5.04 39.13
N TYR A 76 -1.56 -5.00 38.03
CA TYR A 76 -2.44 -3.87 37.71
C TYR A 76 -3.55 -3.80 38.76
N HIS A 77 -3.47 -2.83 39.67
CA HIS A 77 -4.51 -2.63 40.68
C HIS A 77 -5.77 -2.05 40.00
N PRO A 78 -7.00 -2.48 40.31
CA PRO A 78 -8.23 -1.99 39.64
C PRO A 78 -8.41 -0.46 39.68
N LEU A 79 -7.86 0.18 40.71
CA LEU A 79 -7.85 1.64 40.85
C LEU A 79 -6.75 2.33 40.02
N SER A 80 -5.98 1.63 39.19
CA SER A 80 -4.94 2.24 38.34
C SER A 80 -5.54 3.15 37.27
N GLN A 81 -6.81 2.92 36.89
CA GLN A 81 -7.55 3.83 36.01
C GLN A 81 -7.62 5.26 36.55
N VAL A 82 -7.72 5.45 37.89
CA VAL A 82 -7.72 6.81 38.46
C VAL A 82 -6.35 7.50 38.39
N CYS A 83 -5.30 6.75 38.08
CA CYS A 83 -3.93 7.24 37.94
C CYS A 83 -3.54 7.56 36.49
N GLU A 84 -4.31 7.16 35.48
CA GLU A 84 -3.99 7.37 34.06
C GLU A 84 -3.93 8.86 33.69
N SER A 85 -4.80 9.68 34.30
CA SER A 85 -4.82 11.13 34.06
C SER A 85 -3.82 11.92 34.91
N GLN A 86 -3.33 11.34 36.01
CA GLN A 86 -2.50 12.03 37.02
C GLN A 86 -1.44 11.06 37.59
N PRO A 87 -0.36 10.79 36.83
CA PRO A 87 0.50 9.65 37.06
C PRO A 87 1.35 9.71 38.34
N ASP A 88 1.53 10.89 38.95
CA ASP A 88 2.35 11.11 40.14
C ASP A 88 1.63 12.00 41.18
N ARG A 89 0.50 11.54 41.72
CA ARG A 89 -0.33 12.27 42.71
C ARG A 89 -0.94 11.35 43.77
N PHE A 90 -1.24 11.90 44.94
CA PHE A 90 -2.09 11.27 45.94
C PHE A 90 -3.57 11.62 45.73
N LEU A 91 -4.44 10.60 45.69
CA LEU A 91 -5.88 10.72 45.44
C LEU A 91 -6.69 9.98 46.50
N CYS A 92 -7.90 10.44 46.79
CA CYS A 92 -8.83 9.67 47.60
C CYS A 92 -9.74 8.83 46.70
N ALA A 93 -9.64 7.51 46.76
CA ALA A 93 -10.59 6.63 46.09
C ALA A 93 -11.94 6.57 46.83
N ASN A 94 -11.90 6.67 48.16
CA ASN A 94 -13.06 6.90 49.01
C ASN A 94 -12.58 7.51 50.33
N CYS A 95 -13.50 7.77 51.26
CA CYS A 95 -13.17 8.46 52.50
C CYS A 95 -12.24 7.69 53.46
N LYS A 96 -11.87 6.43 53.19
CA LYS A 96 -10.86 5.68 53.95
C LYS A 96 -9.69 5.20 53.09
N THR A 97 -9.75 5.38 51.77
CA THR A 97 -8.78 4.77 50.85
C THR A 97 -7.98 5.85 50.14
N LEU A 98 -6.70 5.94 50.47
CA LEU A 98 -5.72 6.80 49.81
C LEU A 98 -5.02 6.00 48.70
N VAL A 99 -4.99 6.56 47.50
CA VAL A 99 -4.29 6.02 46.33
C VAL A 99 -3.07 6.89 46.05
N HIS A 100 -1.93 6.25 45.88
CA HIS A 100 -0.70 6.87 45.43
C HIS A 100 -0.43 6.40 44.00
N CYS A 101 -0.51 7.33 43.06
CA CYS A 101 -0.23 7.07 41.66
C CYS A 101 1.27 7.21 41.41
N VAL A 102 1.87 6.21 40.78
CA VAL A 102 3.26 6.26 40.30
C VAL A 102 3.28 5.73 38.87
N MET A 103 3.64 6.58 37.91
CA MET A 103 3.68 6.24 36.47
C MET A 103 2.38 5.59 35.95
N GLY A 104 1.22 6.03 36.46
CA GLY A 104 -0.08 5.52 36.05
C GLY A 104 -0.54 4.23 36.75
N GLN A 105 0.25 3.68 37.68
CA GLN A 105 -0.15 2.55 38.51
C GLN A 105 -0.58 3.00 39.91
N ALA A 106 -1.66 2.39 40.42
CA ALA A 106 -2.21 2.72 41.74
C ALA A 106 -1.62 1.87 42.87
N PHE A 107 -1.14 2.54 43.91
CA PHE A 107 -0.73 1.92 45.18
C PHE A 107 -1.67 2.38 46.30
N VAL A 108 -2.36 1.43 46.92
CA VAL A 108 -3.48 1.74 47.81
C VAL A 108 -3.13 1.58 49.29
N ARG A 109 -3.57 2.52 50.11
CA ARG A 109 -3.43 2.50 51.57
C ARG A 109 -4.76 2.82 52.26
N GLN A 110 -5.12 2.04 53.26
CA GLN A 110 -6.26 2.32 54.14
C GLN A 110 -5.86 3.28 55.26
N CYS A 111 -6.69 4.29 55.49
CA CYS A 111 -6.56 5.20 56.63
C CYS A 111 -6.86 4.46 57.93
N ILE A 112 -6.11 4.80 58.99
CA ILE A 112 -6.30 4.21 60.31
C ILE A 112 -7.63 4.67 60.93
N LYS A 113 -8.03 3.99 62.02
CA LYS A 113 -9.25 4.31 62.76
C LYS A 113 -9.29 5.80 63.13
N ASP A 114 -10.44 6.43 62.89
CA ASP A 114 -10.71 7.87 63.11
C ASP A 114 -10.00 8.86 62.16
N PHE A 115 -9.33 8.37 61.10
CA PHE A 115 -8.73 9.20 60.04
C PHE A 115 -9.45 8.99 58.71
N TYR A 116 -9.62 10.05 57.92
CA TYR A 116 -10.30 10.01 56.64
C TYR A 116 -9.39 10.51 55.52
N CYS A 117 -9.55 9.94 54.33
CA CYS A 117 -8.86 10.45 53.17
C CYS A 117 -9.50 11.77 52.76
N THR A 118 -8.71 12.84 52.77
CA THR A 118 -9.15 14.19 52.44
C THR A 118 -8.21 14.78 51.40
N GLU A 119 -8.78 15.39 50.35
CA GLU A 119 -7.98 16.13 49.39
C GLU A 119 -7.38 17.38 50.05
N LYS A 120 -6.05 17.44 50.05
CA LYS A 120 -5.25 18.54 50.55
C LYS A 120 -4.14 18.79 49.53
N PRO A 121 -4.34 19.73 48.59
CA PRO A 121 -3.36 20.04 47.56
C PRO A 121 -1.96 20.36 48.11
N GLY A 122 -1.89 20.96 49.31
CA GLY A 122 -0.63 21.26 50.01
C GLY A 122 0.19 20.05 50.47
N PHE A 123 -0.36 18.83 50.39
CA PHE A 123 0.31 17.56 50.74
C PHE A 123 0.52 16.65 49.52
N GLY A 124 0.50 17.19 48.30
CA GLY A 124 0.67 16.40 47.07
C GLY A 124 -0.62 15.75 46.56
N GLY A 125 -1.78 16.22 47.04
CA GLY A 125 -3.10 15.86 46.50
C GLY A 125 -4.08 15.42 47.58
N ALA A 126 -3.81 14.31 48.25
CA ALA A 126 -4.67 13.72 49.28
C ALA A 126 -3.88 13.14 50.45
N VAL A 127 -4.47 13.11 51.63
CA VAL A 127 -3.83 12.60 52.85
C VAL A 127 -4.87 12.02 53.80
N CYS A 128 -4.49 11.00 54.59
CA CYS A 128 -5.31 10.54 55.71
C CYS A 128 -5.20 11.54 56.87
N TYR A 129 -6.28 12.25 57.18
CA TYR A 129 -6.31 13.30 58.19
C TYR A 129 -7.53 13.15 59.15
N PRO A 130 -7.46 13.61 60.41
CA PRO A 130 -8.56 13.46 61.37
C PRO A 130 -9.82 14.30 61.10
N ASP A 131 -9.74 15.32 60.24
CA ASP A 131 -10.86 16.25 60.01
C ASP A 131 -11.80 15.72 58.91
N GLU A 132 -13.06 15.45 59.27
CA GLU A 132 -14.15 15.11 58.35
C GLU A 132 -14.57 16.33 57.49
N PRO A 133 -14.94 16.16 56.21
CA PRO A 133 -15.64 17.22 55.47
C PRO A 133 -17.06 17.39 56.02
N ALA A 134 -17.45 18.63 56.28
CA ALA A 134 -18.69 19.03 56.97
C ALA A 134 -20.01 18.77 56.19
N ALA A 135 -20.07 17.80 55.26
CA ALA A 135 -21.27 17.59 54.46
C ALA A 135 -21.72 16.13 54.24
N TRP A 136 -20.93 15.08 54.53
CA TRP A 136 -21.36 13.70 54.25
C TRP A 136 -20.78 12.71 55.28
N LYS A 137 -21.65 11.95 55.98
CA LYS A 137 -21.21 10.84 56.83
C LYS A 137 -20.69 9.71 55.95
N CYS A 138 -19.46 9.24 56.20
CA CYS A 138 -18.99 7.98 55.64
C CYS A 138 -19.93 6.85 56.07
N VAL A 139 -20.65 6.27 55.12
CA VAL A 139 -21.43 5.05 55.36
C VAL A 139 -20.51 3.86 55.15
N GLU A 140 -20.55 2.86 56.04
CA GLU A 140 -19.80 1.61 55.82
C GLU A 140 -20.27 0.95 54.51
N ALA A 141 -19.32 0.50 53.69
CA ALA A 141 -19.63 -0.20 52.46
C ALA A 141 -20.35 -1.51 52.80
N THR A 142 -21.54 -1.71 52.24
CA THR A 142 -22.15 -3.04 52.13
C THR A 142 -21.74 -3.65 50.80
N ASP A 143 -21.55 -4.97 50.77
CA ASP A 143 -20.94 -5.76 49.68
C ASP A 143 -21.67 -5.68 48.32
N GLU A 144 -22.70 -4.84 48.17
CA GLU A 144 -23.51 -4.68 46.96
C GLU A 144 -23.15 -3.42 46.14
N TYR A 145 -22.19 -2.60 46.58
CA TYR A 145 -21.85 -1.29 45.99
C TYR A 145 -20.36 -1.07 45.67
N LEU A 146 -19.73 -1.96 44.89
CA LEU A 146 -18.38 -1.76 44.34
C LEU A 146 -18.36 -1.21 42.89
N GLY A 147 -19.51 -0.73 42.37
CA GLY A 147 -19.67 -0.52 40.92
C GLY A 147 -19.91 0.91 40.40
N TYR A 148 -20.35 1.89 41.20
CA TYR A 148 -20.80 3.18 40.63
C TYR A 148 -20.58 4.38 41.58
N PRO A 149 -19.81 5.42 41.18
CA PRO A 149 -19.60 6.58 42.01
C PRO A 149 -20.11 7.89 41.38
N PHE A 150 -21.41 8.12 41.19
CA PHE A 150 -21.92 9.49 40.98
C PHE A 150 -23.36 9.68 41.51
N ALA A 151 -23.50 10.52 42.55
CA ALA A 151 -24.69 11.29 42.94
C ALA A 151 -24.26 12.23 44.09
N HIS A 152 -24.53 13.53 44.20
CA HIS A 152 -25.38 14.48 43.46
C HIS A 152 -25.03 15.90 43.98
N CYS A 153 -25.24 16.98 43.20
CA CYS A 153 -25.23 18.38 43.69
C CYS A 153 -26.36 19.19 43.02
N ASP A 154 -27.09 19.99 43.82
CA ASP A 154 -28.26 20.80 43.50
C ASP A 154 -28.01 21.97 42.51
N ILE A 155 -28.57 21.92 41.28
CA ILE A 155 -28.93 23.07 40.41
C ILE A 155 -30.22 22.69 39.62
N PRO A 156 -31.19 23.61 39.37
CA PRO A 156 -32.53 23.26 38.85
C PRO A 156 -32.58 22.58 37.47
N ASP A 157 -33.47 21.59 37.38
CA ASP A 157 -33.46 20.41 36.49
C ASP A 157 -33.68 20.58 34.97
N ASP A 158 -33.88 21.78 34.42
CA ASP A 158 -34.53 21.85 33.09
C ASP A 158 -33.68 22.31 31.88
N LEU A 159 -32.37 22.59 32.01
CA LEU A 159 -31.58 23.09 30.87
C LEU A 159 -30.09 22.65 30.77
N CYS A 160 -29.63 21.69 31.57
CA CYS A 160 -28.33 21.04 31.37
C CYS A 160 -28.53 19.53 31.21
N PRO A 161 -27.91 18.85 30.23
CA PRO A 161 -27.87 17.40 30.25
C PRO A 161 -27.12 16.98 31.52
N GLU A 162 -27.76 16.18 32.37
CA GLU A 162 -27.23 15.76 33.68
C GLU A 162 -25.92 14.96 33.60
N THR A 163 -25.51 14.59 32.38
CA THR A 163 -24.28 13.86 32.07
C THR A 163 -23.67 14.43 30.80
N ASP A 164 -22.34 14.45 30.70
CA ASP A 164 -21.64 14.74 29.44
C ASP A 164 -22.19 13.81 28.34
N PRO A 165 -22.89 14.34 27.31
CA PRO A 165 -23.47 13.53 26.24
C PRO A 165 -22.42 12.68 25.52
N CYS A 166 -21.15 13.07 25.53
CA CYS A 166 -20.06 12.28 24.96
C CYS A 166 -19.87 10.91 25.64
N LEU A 167 -20.31 10.75 26.89
CA LEU A 167 -20.24 9.46 27.60
C LEU A 167 -21.23 8.42 27.06
N GLN A 168 -22.25 8.85 26.31
CA GLN A 168 -23.17 7.95 25.60
C GLN A 168 -22.58 7.46 24.26
N ASN A 169 -21.32 7.82 23.95
CA ASN A 169 -20.65 7.61 22.67
C ASN A 169 -21.54 7.98 21.47
N PRO A 170 -22.03 9.23 21.40
CA PRO A 170 -22.89 9.67 20.31
C PRO A 170 -22.12 9.82 18.99
N CYS A 171 -20.79 9.91 19.05
CA CYS A 171 -19.91 9.97 17.89
C CYS A 171 -19.49 8.57 17.43
N TYR A 172 -19.21 8.44 16.14
CA TYR A 172 -18.71 7.22 15.54
C TYR A 172 -17.42 6.72 16.22
N SER A 173 -17.24 5.41 16.27
CA SER A 173 -16.10 4.79 16.97
C SER A 173 -14.77 5.32 16.45
N GLY A 174 -13.97 5.93 17.34
CA GLY A 174 -12.68 6.55 17.02
C GLY A 174 -12.75 8.06 16.69
N VAL A 175 -13.95 8.65 16.66
CA VAL A 175 -14.15 10.10 16.51
C VAL A 175 -14.13 10.79 17.87
N ALA A 176 -13.38 11.89 17.96
CA ALA A 176 -13.34 12.70 19.18
C ALA A 176 -14.69 13.42 19.42
N CYS A 177 -15.33 13.16 20.54
CA CYS A 177 -16.51 13.89 20.98
C CYS A 177 -16.11 15.08 21.87
N THR A 178 -16.63 16.27 21.58
CA THR A 178 -16.36 17.49 22.36
C THR A 178 -17.65 18.03 22.96
N PHE A 179 -17.71 18.18 24.27
CA PHE A 179 -18.82 18.81 24.98
C PHE A 179 -18.96 20.30 24.60
N THR A 180 -20.18 20.78 24.37
CA THR A 180 -20.46 22.18 24.03
C THR A 180 -21.61 22.76 24.87
N SER A 181 -21.63 24.09 25.02
CA SER A 181 -22.64 24.80 25.82
C SER A 181 -23.94 25.10 25.06
N VAL A 182 -24.11 24.57 23.84
CA VAL A 182 -25.25 24.80 22.96
C VAL A 182 -25.81 23.44 22.52
N ALA A 183 -27.13 23.24 22.62
CA ALA A 183 -27.81 22.01 22.20
C ALA A 183 -27.37 21.60 20.76
N PRO A 184 -27.01 20.31 20.50
CA PRO A 184 -27.23 19.12 21.34
C PRO A 184 -26.20 18.89 22.48
N PHE A 185 -25.38 19.91 22.80
CA PHE A 185 -24.40 19.94 23.90
C PHE A 185 -23.17 19.06 23.69
N TYR A 186 -22.99 18.56 22.47
CA TYR A 186 -21.76 17.94 22.00
C TYR A 186 -21.57 18.23 20.50
N THR A 187 -20.35 18.05 20.01
CA THR A 187 -20.00 18.02 18.58
C THR A 187 -19.01 16.90 18.34
N CYS A 188 -19.19 16.16 17.26
CA CYS A 188 -18.24 15.15 16.82
C CYS A 188 -17.14 15.75 15.95
N GLY A 189 -15.91 15.25 16.10
CA GLY A 189 -14.79 15.58 15.23
C GLY A 189 -14.89 14.92 13.85
N ALA A 190 -13.82 15.01 13.06
CA ALA A 190 -13.76 14.34 11.77
C ALA A 190 -13.77 12.81 11.93
N CYS A 191 -14.37 12.12 10.97
CA CYS A 191 -14.32 10.67 10.87
C CYS A 191 -12.87 10.15 10.81
N PRO A 192 -12.59 8.93 11.31
CA PRO A 192 -11.27 8.34 11.20
C PRO A 192 -10.86 8.15 9.74
N ALA A 193 -9.56 8.00 9.47
CA ALA A 193 -9.06 7.76 8.12
C ALA A 193 -9.78 6.57 7.46
N GLY A 194 -10.24 6.76 6.21
CA GLY A 194 -11.04 5.76 5.49
C GLY A 194 -12.55 5.86 5.70
N PHE A 195 -13.04 6.87 6.43
CA PHE A 195 -14.47 7.13 6.60
C PHE A 195 -14.82 8.61 6.36
N THR A 196 -16.04 8.87 5.87
CA THR A 196 -16.59 10.21 5.66
C THR A 196 -17.94 10.35 6.34
N GLY A 197 -18.29 11.57 6.75
CA GLY A 197 -19.55 11.83 7.43
C GLY A 197 -19.46 13.01 8.39
N ASP A 198 -20.48 13.16 9.23
CA ASP A 198 -20.61 14.25 10.20
C ASP A 198 -19.97 13.95 11.57
N GLY A 199 -19.33 12.78 11.69
CA GLY A 199 -18.66 12.34 12.92
C GLY A 199 -19.59 11.65 13.91
N GLU A 200 -20.91 11.81 13.79
CA GLU A 200 -21.92 10.96 14.45
C GLU A 200 -22.13 9.68 13.64
N THR A 201 -22.28 9.86 12.34
CA THR A 201 -22.32 8.82 11.32
C THR A 201 -21.07 8.94 10.47
N CYS A 202 -20.31 7.87 10.36
CA CYS A 202 -19.18 7.77 9.46
C CYS A 202 -19.36 6.55 8.58
N ASP A 203 -19.53 6.78 7.27
CA ASP A 203 -19.57 5.74 6.26
C ASP A 203 -18.17 5.50 5.74
N ALA A 204 -17.82 4.25 5.44
CA ALA A 204 -16.53 3.96 4.82
C ALA A 204 -16.44 4.77 3.53
N LEU A 205 -15.37 5.55 3.37
CA LEU A 205 -15.02 6.09 2.06
C LEU A 205 -14.84 4.87 1.17
N GLN A 206 -15.68 4.76 0.15
CA GLN A 206 -15.39 3.86 -0.94
C GLN A 206 -14.52 4.64 -1.92
N CYS A 207 -13.51 3.97 -2.45
CA CYS A 207 -12.80 4.54 -3.58
C CYS A 207 -13.80 4.74 -4.74
N PRO A 208 -13.65 5.81 -5.55
CA PRO A 208 -14.42 5.97 -6.77
C PRO A 208 -14.30 4.73 -7.66
N VAL A 209 -15.29 4.48 -8.52
CA VAL A 209 -15.17 3.43 -9.55
C VAL A 209 -13.90 3.68 -10.38
N GLY A 210 -13.08 2.64 -10.57
CA GLY A 210 -11.74 2.74 -11.19
C GLY A 210 -10.61 2.97 -10.19
N PHE A 211 -10.88 2.85 -8.88
CA PHE A 211 -9.89 3.01 -7.82
C PHE A 211 -10.08 1.98 -6.70
N ALA A 212 -8.98 1.50 -6.15
CA ALA A 212 -8.92 0.60 -5.00
C ALA A 212 -8.15 1.23 -3.83
N GLY A 213 -8.39 0.71 -2.63
CA GLY A 213 -7.84 1.26 -1.40
C GLY A 213 -8.75 1.13 -0.20
N ILE A 214 -8.38 1.81 0.90
CA ILE A 214 -9.21 1.89 2.11
C ILE A 214 -10.11 3.14 2.10
N GLY A 215 -10.36 3.72 0.93
CA GLY A 215 -11.21 4.90 0.75
C GLY A 215 -10.55 6.24 1.03
N GLY A 216 -9.84 6.35 2.14
CA GLY A 216 -9.07 7.55 2.50
C GLY A 216 -7.78 7.68 1.71
N ASP A 217 -7.22 6.53 1.33
CA ASP A 217 -6.10 6.37 0.42
C ASP A 217 -6.61 5.48 -0.73
N CYS A 218 -6.67 6.05 -1.94
CA CYS A 218 -7.13 5.37 -3.15
C CYS A 218 -6.09 5.54 -4.26
N ALA A 219 -5.87 4.49 -5.04
CA ALA A 219 -5.07 4.50 -6.25
C ALA A 219 -5.88 3.89 -7.41
N PRO A 220 -5.53 4.18 -8.68
CA PRO A 220 -6.17 3.53 -9.82
C PRO A 220 -6.22 2.02 -9.66
N ASP A 221 -7.31 1.44 -10.12
CA ASP A 221 -7.61 0.01 -10.12
C ASP A 221 -8.18 -0.29 -11.50
N SER A 222 -7.33 -0.87 -12.35
CA SER A 222 -7.59 -1.05 -13.77
C SER A 222 -8.67 -2.11 -14.05
N ASP A 223 -8.84 -3.08 -13.15
CA ASP A 223 -9.67 -4.26 -13.37
C ASP A 223 -10.86 -4.39 -12.39
N LEU A 224 -10.93 -3.49 -11.41
CA LEU A 224 -12.00 -3.32 -10.43
C LEU A 224 -12.10 -4.46 -9.42
N ASP A 225 -11.00 -5.13 -9.11
CA ASP A 225 -10.97 -6.27 -8.20
C ASP A 225 -10.77 -5.88 -6.73
N GLY A 226 -10.46 -4.60 -6.47
CA GLY A 226 -10.23 -4.05 -5.15
C GLY A 226 -8.77 -4.00 -4.69
N PHE A 227 -7.81 -4.26 -5.58
CA PHE A 227 -6.39 -4.00 -5.42
C PHE A 227 -5.93 -2.85 -6.32
N PRO A 228 -5.09 -1.93 -5.81
CA PRO A 228 -4.65 -0.79 -6.62
C PRO A 228 -3.40 -1.11 -7.46
N ASP A 229 -3.35 -0.54 -8.67
CA ASP A 229 -2.22 -0.55 -9.62
C ASP A 229 -0.90 0.00 -9.00
N THR A 230 -0.98 0.69 -7.86
CA THR A 230 0.18 1.27 -7.17
C THR A 230 0.10 1.13 -5.65
N GLU A 231 1.27 1.08 -4.99
CA GLU A 231 1.32 0.92 -3.53
C GLU A 231 0.79 2.16 -2.82
N LEU A 232 -0.17 1.96 -1.94
CA LEU A 232 -0.64 2.95 -0.99
C LEU A 232 0.11 2.76 0.35
N GLY A 233 0.45 3.87 1.02
CA GLY A 233 1.26 3.87 2.25
C GLY A 233 0.56 3.30 3.51
N CYS A 234 -0.58 2.65 3.37
CA CYS A 234 -1.37 2.08 4.46
C CYS A 234 -1.05 0.59 4.68
N SER A 235 -1.15 0.12 5.92
CA SER A 235 -0.80 -1.26 6.30
C SER A 235 -1.86 -2.31 5.94
N SER A 236 -2.96 -1.91 5.31
CA SER A 236 -4.04 -2.80 4.89
C SER A 236 -3.62 -3.62 3.67
N LYS A 237 -4.16 -4.84 3.53
CA LYS A 237 -3.94 -5.65 2.31
C LYS A 237 -4.48 -4.98 1.04
N TYR A 238 -5.54 -4.18 1.19
CA TYR A 238 -6.18 -3.38 0.13
C TYR A 238 -5.37 -2.13 -0.26
N CYS A 239 -4.20 -1.93 0.35
CA CYS A 239 -3.28 -0.83 0.07
C CYS A 239 -1.97 -1.28 -0.57
N ARG A 240 -1.75 -2.59 -0.67
CA ARG A 240 -0.51 -3.11 -1.24
C ARG A 240 -0.52 -2.84 -2.73
N LYS A 241 0.67 -2.56 -3.27
CA LYS A 241 0.90 -2.40 -4.70
C LYS A 241 0.38 -3.63 -5.43
N ASP A 242 -0.10 -3.40 -6.63
CA ASP A 242 -0.13 -4.27 -7.83
C ASP A 242 1.00 -5.29 -8.01
N ASN A 243 2.08 -5.26 -7.22
CA ASN A 243 3.02 -6.39 -7.16
C ASN A 243 2.51 -7.60 -6.35
N CYS A 244 1.34 -7.44 -5.73
CA CYS A 244 0.55 -8.50 -5.11
C CYS A 244 -0.74 -8.77 -5.88
N ASP A 245 -1.01 -8.02 -6.97
CA ASP A 245 -2.04 -8.34 -7.94
C ASP A 245 -1.39 -9.13 -9.08
N ASN A 246 -1.69 -10.41 -9.12
CA ASN A 246 -1.14 -11.32 -10.10
C ASN A 246 -1.98 -11.34 -11.40
N CYS A 247 -3.06 -10.55 -11.50
CA CYS A 247 -3.83 -10.33 -12.74
C CYS A 247 -4.29 -8.87 -12.94
N PRO A 248 -3.39 -7.92 -13.24
CA PRO A 248 -3.67 -6.47 -13.24
C PRO A 248 -4.75 -5.95 -14.19
N LEU A 249 -5.24 -6.80 -15.10
CA LEU A 249 -6.25 -6.48 -16.12
C LEU A 249 -7.49 -7.36 -16.01
N THR A 250 -7.50 -8.35 -15.10
CA THR A 250 -8.55 -9.36 -15.01
C THR A 250 -8.96 -9.59 -13.56
N PRO A 251 -10.17 -9.18 -13.17
CA PRO A 251 -10.51 -9.14 -11.76
C PRO A 251 -10.47 -10.49 -11.07
N ASN A 252 -9.59 -10.61 -10.08
CA ASN A 252 -9.36 -11.84 -9.33
C ASN A 252 -9.09 -11.55 -7.84
N SER A 253 -10.04 -10.91 -7.14
CA SER A 253 -9.94 -10.42 -5.74
C SER A 253 -9.43 -11.42 -4.66
N LYS A 254 -9.33 -12.71 -4.99
CA LYS A 254 -8.80 -13.74 -4.10
C LYS A 254 -7.33 -14.06 -4.35
N GLN A 255 -6.77 -13.62 -5.48
CA GLN A 255 -5.35 -13.68 -5.81
C GLN A 255 -4.83 -15.13 -5.74
N GLU A 256 -5.61 -16.07 -6.29
CA GLU A 256 -5.17 -17.46 -6.44
C GLU A 256 -4.05 -17.54 -7.50
N ASP A 257 -3.02 -18.31 -7.19
CA ASP A 257 -1.82 -18.55 -8.00
C ASP A 257 -1.24 -19.89 -7.55
N ALA A 258 -1.57 -20.95 -8.28
CA ALA A 258 -1.36 -22.32 -7.86
C ALA A 258 0.10 -22.79 -7.98
N ASP A 259 0.86 -22.23 -8.92
CA ASP A 259 2.28 -22.58 -9.14
C ASP A 259 3.27 -21.52 -8.63
N SER A 260 2.76 -20.39 -8.14
CA SER A 260 3.50 -19.29 -7.51
C SER A 260 4.49 -18.60 -8.44
N ASP A 261 4.14 -18.46 -9.72
CA ASP A 261 4.99 -17.82 -10.73
C ASP A 261 4.83 -16.29 -10.79
N GLY A 262 3.84 -15.76 -10.06
CA GLY A 262 3.53 -14.34 -10.01
C GLY A 262 2.40 -13.90 -10.95
N ARG A 263 1.77 -14.84 -11.65
CA ARG A 263 0.55 -14.65 -12.40
C ARG A 263 -0.60 -15.47 -11.81
N GLY A 264 -1.78 -14.87 -11.76
CA GLY A 264 -2.93 -15.49 -11.10
C GLY A 264 -3.65 -16.49 -11.99
N ASP A 265 -4.24 -17.54 -11.38
CA ASP A 265 -4.93 -18.65 -12.06
C ASP A 265 -5.96 -18.20 -13.12
N VAL A 266 -6.51 -16.98 -12.99
CA VAL A 266 -7.55 -16.43 -13.88
C VAL A 266 -6.96 -15.83 -15.16
N CYS A 267 -5.72 -15.37 -15.13
CA CYS A 267 -5.02 -14.75 -16.26
C CYS A 267 -3.72 -15.48 -16.63
N ASP A 268 -3.48 -16.64 -16.01
CA ASP A 268 -2.37 -17.54 -16.29
C ASP A 268 -2.77 -18.52 -17.39
N ASN A 269 -2.02 -18.53 -18.50
CA ASN A 269 -2.22 -19.48 -19.60
C ASN A 269 -1.62 -20.87 -19.31
N CYS A 270 -0.91 -21.05 -18.20
CA CYS A 270 -0.49 -22.34 -17.64
C CYS A 270 -0.68 -22.45 -16.12
N PRO A 271 -1.93 -22.47 -15.59
CA PRO A 271 -2.25 -22.38 -14.14
C PRO A 271 -1.65 -23.43 -13.19
N ALA A 272 -0.88 -24.39 -13.69
CA ALA A 272 -0.25 -25.44 -12.89
C ALA A 272 1.25 -25.57 -13.15
N MET A 273 1.82 -24.75 -14.02
CA MET A 273 3.22 -24.77 -14.40
C MET A 273 3.75 -23.35 -14.56
N SER A 274 4.68 -23.01 -13.67
CA SER A 274 5.28 -21.68 -13.62
C SER A 274 5.85 -21.24 -14.97
N ASN A 275 5.26 -20.18 -15.52
CA ASN A 275 5.63 -19.55 -16.78
C ASN A 275 5.45 -18.02 -16.73
N PRO A 276 6.28 -17.29 -15.95
CA PRO A 276 6.09 -15.85 -15.74
C PRO A 276 6.08 -14.99 -17.02
N SER A 277 6.64 -15.50 -18.13
CA SER A 277 6.64 -14.81 -19.42
C SER A 277 5.31 -14.90 -20.16
N GLN A 278 4.48 -15.90 -19.88
CA GLN A 278 3.16 -16.10 -20.51
C GLN A 278 3.22 -16.08 -22.03
N ARG A 279 4.28 -16.67 -22.59
CA ARG A 279 4.36 -16.85 -24.03
C ARG A 279 3.29 -17.85 -24.47
N ASP A 280 2.77 -17.59 -25.66
CA ASP A 280 1.63 -18.24 -26.29
C ASP A 280 1.79 -17.94 -27.79
N ILE A 281 2.55 -18.79 -28.48
CA ILE A 281 2.99 -18.56 -29.87
C ILE A 281 1.81 -18.54 -30.84
N ASP A 282 0.82 -19.42 -30.66
CA ASP A 282 -0.33 -19.55 -31.55
C ASP A 282 -1.55 -18.70 -31.12
N GLY A 283 -1.55 -18.21 -29.87
CA GLY A 283 -2.59 -17.36 -29.32
C GLY A 283 -3.86 -18.12 -28.96
N ASP A 284 -3.81 -19.43 -28.72
CA ASP A 284 -4.99 -20.23 -28.36
C ASP A 284 -5.39 -20.13 -26.87
N GLN A 285 -4.57 -19.41 -26.07
CA GLN A 285 -4.65 -19.21 -24.62
C GLN A 285 -4.12 -20.37 -23.77
N ILE A 286 -3.42 -21.32 -24.37
CA ILE A 286 -2.59 -22.30 -23.68
C ILE A 286 -1.13 -21.82 -23.81
N GLY A 287 -0.43 -21.66 -22.70
CA GLY A 287 0.94 -21.16 -22.75
C GLY A 287 1.93 -22.20 -23.26
N ASP A 288 3.02 -21.74 -23.87
CA ASP A 288 4.05 -22.60 -24.47
C ASP A 288 4.56 -23.69 -23.51
N ASP A 289 4.66 -23.36 -22.22
CA ASP A 289 5.21 -24.25 -21.20
C ASP A 289 4.28 -25.44 -20.88
N CYS A 290 2.99 -25.33 -21.18
CA CYS A 290 2.00 -26.36 -20.92
C CYS A 290 1.25 -26.84 -22.17
N ASP A 291 1.63 -26.36 -23.35
CA ASP A 291 1.13 -26.87 -24.63
C ASP A 291 2.03 -28.00 -25.18
N ASP A 292 1.39 -29.00 -25.77
CA ASP A 292 2.05 -30.11 -26.47
C ASP A 292 2.27 -29.81 -27.97
N ASP A 293 1.68 -28.72 -28.49
CA ASP A 293 1.68 -28.27 -29.90
C ASP A 293 1.65 -26.72 -29.93
N ILE A 294 2.79 -26.08 -29.61
CA ILE A 294 2.86 -24.63 -29.29
C ILE A 294 2.61 -23.71 -30.50
N ASP A 295 2.68 -24.22 -31.73
CA ASP A 295 2.39 -23.45 -32.94
C ASP A 295 1.10 -23.91 -33.66
N ASN A 296 0.45 -24.95 -33.14
CA ASN A 296 -0.86 -25.47 -33.55
C ASN A 296 -0.93 -25.82 -35.03
N ASP A 297 0.17 -26.34 -35.56
CA ASP A 297 0.27 -26.79 -36.93
C ASP A 297 -0.25 -28.23 -37.12
N GLY A 298 -0.52 -28.93 -36.01
CA GLY A 298 -0.97 -30.31 -35.93
C GLY A 298 0.14 -31.35 -35.68
N SER A 299 1.38 -30.91 -35.52
CA SER A 299 2.57 -31.70 -35.20
C SER A 299 2.98 -31.42 -33.76
N LEU A 300 2.96 -32.45 -32.90
CA LEU A 300 3.36 -32.26 -31.50
C LEU A 300 4.83 -31.82 -31.41
N ASN A 301 5.17 -30.96 -30.46
CA ASN A 301 6.51 -30.38 -30.23
C ASN A 301 7.66 -31.42 -30.29
N ALA A 302 7.40 -32.65 -29.83
CA ALA A 302 8.40 -33.71 -29.76
C ALA A 302 8.68 -34.41 -31.11
N ALA A 303 7.78 -34.26 -32.07
CA ALA A 303 7.86 -34.82 -33.41
C ALA A 303 8.02 -33.75 -34.50
N ASP A 304 7.86 -32.49 -34.12
CA ASP A 304 7.93 -31.32 -34.97
C ASP A 304 9.39 -30.90 -35.23
N ASN A 305 9.73 -30.68 -36.50
CA ASN A 305 11.03 -30.15 -36.91
C ASN A 305 11.11 -28.62 -36.91
N CYS A 306 10.01 -27.91 -36.66
CA CYS A 306 9.94 -26.47 -36.39
C CYS A 306 8.95 -26.11 -35.27
N PRO A 307 9.19 -26.52 -34.01
CA PRO A 307 8.20 -26.36 -32.94
C PRO A 307 7.69 -24.95 -32.68
N LEU A 308 8.37 -23.90 -33.13
CA LEU A 308 7.97 -22.49 -32.89
C LEU A 308 7.30 -21.84 -34.10
N MET A 309 7.19 -22.53 -35.24
CA MET A 309 6.72 -21.95 -36.50
C MET A 309 5.97 -22.99 -37.32
N ALA A 310 4.67 -22.74 -37.47
CA ALA A 310 3.75 -23.69 -38.07
C ALA A 310 4.19 -24.14 -39.48
N ASN A 311 4.40 -25.45 -39.63
CA ASN A 311 4.76 -26.10 -40.87
C ASN A 311 4.14 -27.51 -40.98
N SER A 312 2.81 -27.59 -41.10
CA SER A 312 2.07 -28.87 -41.09
C SER A 312 2.52 -29.91 -42.14
N ASN A 313 3.32 -29.52 -43.13
CA ASN A 313 3.90 -30.42 -44.13
C ASN A 313 5.22 -31.07 -43.68
N GLN A 314 5.84 -30.58 -42.61
CA GLN A 314 7.12 -31.02 -42.04
C GLN A 314 8.20 -31.17 -43.12
N ALA A 315 8.24 -30.20 -44.04
CA ALA A 315 9.24 -30.17 -45.10
C ALA A 315 10.64 -29.91 -44.51
N ASP A 316 11.64 -30.60 -45.04
CA ASP A 316 13.06 -30.60 -44.63
C ASP A 316 13.86 -30.97 -45.87
N ALA A 317 14.22 -29.95 -46.66
CA ALA A 317 14.71 -30.12 -48.02
C ALA A 317 16.14 -30.68 -48.07
N ASP A 318 16.96 -30.39 -47.07
CA ASP A 318 18.35 -30.81 -47.02
C ASP A 318 18.63 -31.98 -46.04
N GLY A 319 17.66 -32.31 -45.20
CA GLY A 319 17.64 -33.48 -44.31
C GLY A 319 18.49 -33.30 -43.06
N ASP A 320 18.69 -32.07 -42.59
CA ASP A 320 19.50 -31.76 -41.41
C ASP A 320 18.73 -31.95 -40.09
N GLY A 321 17.39 -32.05 -40.17
CA GLY A 321 16.48 -32.27 -39.06
C GLY A 321 15.72 -31.03 -38.58
N LEU A 322 15.94 -29.87 -39.21
CA LEU A 322 15.14 -28.66 -39.06
C LEU A 322 14.23 -28.51 -40.28
N GLY A 323 13.05 -27.92 -40.08
CA GLY A 323 12.12 -27.74 -41.18
C GLY A 323 12.39 -26.47 -42.00
N ASP A 324 12.02 -26.50 -43.27
CA ASP A 324 12.31 -25.41 -44.23
C ASP A 324 11.86 -24.02 -43.76
N VAL A 325 10.82 -23.93 -42.91
CA VAL A 325 10.30 -22.64 -42.42
C VAL A 325 11.15 -22.03 -41.30
N CYS A 326 11.89 -22.86 -40.55
CA CYS A 326 12.69 -22.47 -39.39
C CYS A 326 14.18 -22.73 -39.56
N ASP A 327 14.57 -23.16 -40.75
CA ASP A 327 15.94 -23.35 -41.15
C ASP A 327 16.48 -22.05 -41.79
N ASN A 328 17.51 -21.45 -41.20
CA ASN A 328 18.18 -20.28 -41.76
C ASN A 328 19.08 -20.59 -42.97
N CYS A 329 19.21 -21.86 -43.36
CA CYS A 329 19.85 -22.31 -44.59
C CYS A 329 19.11 -23.52 -45.21
N PRO A 330 17.86 -23.38 -45.73
CA PRO A 330 16.99 -24.50 -46.14
C PRO A 330 17.54 -25.49 -47.19
N LEU A 331 18.66 -25.16 -47.83
CA LEU A 331 19.29 -25.96 -48.88
C LEU A 331 20.68 -26.50 -48.50
N ASN A 332 21.22 -26.14 -47.32
CA ASN A 332 22.59 -26.42 -46.91
C ASN A 332 22.65 -26.92 -45.44
N PRO A 333 22.90 -28.23 -45.20
CA PRO A 333 22.71 -28.82 -43.88
C PRO A 333 23.51 -28.16 -42.76
N ASN A 334 22.80 -27.63 -41.77
CA ASN A 334 23.35 -26.92 -40.62
C ASN A 334 22.50 -27.08 -39.35
N PRO A 335 22.46 -28.29 -38.74
CA PRO A 335 21.59 -28.57 -37.58
C PRO A 335 21.84 -27.71 -36.34
N GLY A 336 22.93 -26.95 -36.32
CA GLY A 336 23.30 -26.03 -35.25
C GLY A 336 22.76 -24.62 -35.40
N GLN A 337 22.23 -24.24 -36.58
CA GLN A 337 21.70 -22.90 -36.90
C GLN A 337 22.65 -21.78 -36.47
N GLU A 338 23.96 -22.01 -36.61
CA GLU A 338 24.94 -20.96 -36.34
C GLU A 338 24.75 -19.79 -37.32
N ASP A 339 24.75 -18.58 -36.78
CA ASP A 339 24.62 -17.31 -37.47
C ASP A 339 25.47 -16.29 -36.67
N VAL A 340 26.65 -15.94 -37.20
CA VAL A 340 27.69 -15.20 -36.47
C VAL A 340 27.45 -13.69 -36.43
N ASP A 341 26.83 -13.13 -37.45
CA ASP A 341 26.54 -11.70 -37.57
C ASP A 341 25.06 -11.33 -37.37
N GLU A 342 24.22 -12.33 -37.08
CA GLU A 342 22.82 -12.19 -36.63
C GLU A 342 21.93 -11.53 -37.68
N ASP A 343 22.13 -11.86 -38.97
CA ASP A 343 21.37 -11.32 -40.10
C ASP A 343 20.24 -12.25 -40.60
N LEU A 344 20.04 -13.39 -39.92
CA LEU A 344 19.08 -14.46 -40.22
C LEU A 344 19.48 -15.40 -41.36
N LEU A 345 20.66 -15.22 -41.96
CA LEU A 345 21.25 -16.17 -42.90
C LEU A 345 22.32 -16.99 -42.18
N GLY A 346 22.19 -18.32 -42.19
CA GLY A 346 23.12 -19.15 -41.42
C GLY A 346 24.54 -19.21 -42.02
N ASP A 347 25.54 -19.44 -41.17
CA ASP A 347 26.96 -19.58 -41.54
C ASP A 347 27.22 -20.59 -42.69
N ALA A 348 26.30 -21.54 -42.91
CA ALA A 348 26.41 -22.56 -43.94
C ALA A 348 26.05 -22.08 -45.35
N CYS A 349 25.27 -20.99 -45.45
CA CYS A 349 24.80 -20.40 -46.69
C CYS A 349 25.17 -18.92 -46.85
N ASP A 350 25.62 -18.27 -45.78
CA ASP A 350 26.22 -16.94 -45.77
C ASP A 350 27.58 -16.94 -46.51
N ASP A 351 27.70 -16.08 -47.52
CA ASP A 351 28.96 -15.80 -48.20
C ASP A 351 29.46 -14.36 -48.07
N ASN A 352 28.74 -13.49 -47.33
CA ASN A 352 29.04 -12.09 -47.10
C ASN A 352 29.17 -11.28 -48.42
N VAL A 353 28.56 -11.75 -49.51
CA VAL A 353 28.56 -11.07 -50.81
C VAL A 353 27.23 -10.35 -51.02
N ASP A 354 27.27 -9.02 -50.92
CA ASP A 354 26.17 -8.12 -51.24
C ASP A 354 26.70 -7.08 -52.27
N LEU A 355 26.31 -7.25 -53.53
CA LEU A 355 26.84 -6.48 -54.65
C LEU A 355 26.36 -5.02 -54.65
N ASP A 356 25.13 -4.77 -54.21
CA ASP A 356 24.52 -3.44 -54.29
C ASP A 356 24.39 -2.71 -52.95
N GLY A 357 24.66 -3.40 -51.85
CA GLY A 357 24.80 -2.86 -50.51
C GLY A 357 23.45 -2.60 -49.84
N ASP A 358 22.41 -3.35 -50.18
CA ASP A 358 21.06 -3.16 -49.62
C ASP A 358 20.81 -3.95 -48.32
N GLY A 359 21.75 -4.81 -47.92
CA GLY A 359 21.68 -5.62 -46.72
C GLY A 359 21.07 -7.02 -46.91
N VAL A 360 20.79 -7.43 -48.15
CA VAL A 360 20.44 -8.81 -48.53
C VAL A 360 21.59 -9.36 -49.37
N GLU A 361 22.07 -10.56 -49.04
CA GLU A 361 23.18 -11.15 -49.80
C GLU A 361 22.74 -11.61 -51.19
N ASP A 362 23.64 -11.56 -52.17
CA ASP A 362 23.43 -11.97 -53.57
C ASP A 362 22.81 -13.38 -53.69
N SER A 363 23.04 -14.26 -52.71
CA SER A 363 22.54 -15.64 -52.68
C SER A 363 21.05 -15.75 -52.29
N ALA A 364 20.53 -14.74 -51.60
CA ALA A 364 19.15 -14.61 -51.13
C ALA A 364 18.39 -13.41 -51.74
N ASP A 365 19.09 -12.53 -52.46
CA ASP A 365 18.55 -11.33 -53.09
C ASP A 365 17.82 -11.65 -54.40
N ASN A 366 16.54 -11.30 -54.48
CA ASN A 366 15.73 -11.42 -55.69
C ASN A 366 16.01 -10.32 -56.74
N CYS A 367 16.85 -9.33 -56.41
CA CYS A 367 17.42 -8.35 -57.31
C CYS A 367 18.91 -8.06 -57.03
N PRO A 368 19.87 -9.00 -57.29
CA PRO A 368 21.30 -8.94 -56.89
C PRO A 368 22.15 -7.75 -57.37
N SER A 369 21.56 -6.78 -58.06
CA SER A 369 22.26 -5.60 -58.57
C SER A 369 21.44 -4.30 -58.45
N VAL A 370 20.26 -4.36 -57.84
CA VAL A 370 19.33 -3.25 -57.67
C VAL A 370 18.76 -3.25 -56.25
N ALA A 371 19.39 -2.45 -55.40
CA ALA A 371 19.04 -2.36 -53.98
C ALA A 371 17.53 -2.25 -53.71
N ASN A 372 16.99 -3.26 -53.03
CA ASN A 372 15.60 -3.48 -52.69
C ASN A 372 15.47 -4.25 -51.36
N SER A 373 15.96 -3.69 -50.25
CA SER A 373 16.00 -4.34 -48.93
C SER A 373 14.66 -4.91 -48.40
N ASN A 374 13.52 -4.57 -49.02
CA ASN A 374 12.21 -5.13 -48.70
C ASN A 374 11.86 -6.41 -49.48
N GLN A 375 12.68 -6.80 -50.46
CA GLN A 375 12.59 -8.03 -51.27
C GLN A 375 11.18 -8.27 -51.82
N GLN A 376 10.49 -7.19 -52.21
CA GLN A 376 9.14 -7.27 -52.73
C GLN A 376 9.12 -7.99 -54.07
N ASP A 377 8.21 -8.95 -54.20
CA ASP A 377 7.96 -9.79 -55.37
C ASP A 377 6.46 -10.12 -55.36
N VAL A 378 5.66 -9.31 -56.06
CA VAL A 378 4.18 -9.36 -55.96
C VAL A 378 3.58 -10.59 -56.62
N ASP A 379 4.21 -11.10 -57.67
CA ASP A 379 3.70 -12.27 -58.40
C ASP A 379 4.34 -13.59 -57.97
N GLY A 380 5.42 -13.54 -57.19
CA GLY A 380 6.09 -14.68 -56.59
C GLY A 380 6.86 -15.52 -57.61
N ASP A 381 7.35 -14.92 -58.69
CA ASP A 381 8.11 -15.61 -59.72
C ASP A 381 9.62 -15.70 -59.42
N GLY A 382 10.08 -14.98 -58.40
CA GLY A 382 11.46 -14.96 -57.91
C GLY A 382 12.31 -13.80 -58.41
N ASP A 383 11.83 -12.98 -59.34
CA ASP A 383 12.45 -11.70 -59.71
C ASP A 383 11.78 -10.56 -58.90
N GLY A 384 12.55 -9.75 -58.18
CA GLY A 384 11.96 -8.69 -57.36
C GLY A 384 11.40 -7.52 -58.17
N ASP A 385 10.37 -6.83 -57.64
CA ASP A 385 9.64 -5.73 -58.32
C ASP A 385 10.56 -4.63 -58.89
N LEU A 386 11.74 -4.38 -58.31
CA LEU A 386 12.66 -3.33 -58.80
C LEU A 386 13.49 -3.75 -60.02
N CYS A 387 13.64 -5.05 -60.26
CA CYS A 387 14.40 -5.61 -61.38
C CYS A 387 13.55 -6.44 -62.34
N ASP A 388 12.30 -6.73 -61.98
CA ASP A 388 11.29 -7.27 -62.88
C ASP A 388 10.75 -6.19 -63.85
N LEU A 389 10.22 -6.63 -64.98
CA LEU A 389 9.65 -5.82 -66.04
C LEU A 389 8.11 -5.83 -66.05
N ASP A 390 7.47 -6.73 -65.29
CA ASP A 390 6.02 -6.98 -65.26
C ASP A 390 5.59 -7.50 -63.87
N SER A 391 5.66 -6.65 -62.84
CA SER A 391 5.68 -7.05 -61.41
C SER A 391 4.43 -7.80 -60.91
N ASP A 392 3.33 -7.77 -61.66
CA ASP A 392 2.09 -8.48 -61.33
C ASP A 392 1.74 -9.59 -62.33
N ASN A 393 2.63 -9.83 -63.30
CA ASN A 393 2.56 -10.83 -64.35
C ASN A 393 1.20 -10.84 -65.11
N ASP A 394 0.58 -9.67 -65.29
CA ASP A 394 -0.70 -9.51 -65.99
C ASP A 394 -0.54 -9.45 -67.52
N GLY A 395 0.70 -9.25 -67.99
CA GLY A 395 1.09 -9.13 -69.39
C GLY A 395 1.27 -7.69 -69.88
N VAL A 396 1.20 -6.68 -69.01
CA VAL A 396 1.44 -5.27 -69.28
C VAL A 396 2.62 -4.76 -68.46
N ASN A 397 3.77 -4.58 -69.11
CA ASN A 397 4.97 -4.07 -68.44
C ASN A 397 4.77 -2.78 -67.63
N ASP A 398 5.37 -2.70 -66.43
CA ASP A 398 5.16 -1.61 -65.44
C ASP A 398 5.22 -0.18 -66.00
N PRO A 399 6.14 0.19 -66.92
CA PRO A 399 6.17 1.54 -67.46
C PRO A 399 4.93 1.93 -68.28
N SER A 400 4.13 0.93 -68.68
CA SER A 400 2.88 1.08 -69.40
C SER A 400 1.66 0.64 -68.60
N ASP A 401 1.86 0.22 -67.35
CA ASP A 401 0.83 -0.30 -66.47
C ASP A 401 0.27 0.81 -65.55
N ASN A 402 -1.05 0.95 -65.51
CA ASN A 402 -1.75 1.89 -64.63
C ASN A 402 -2.06 1.34 -63.22
N CYS A 403 -1.73 0.07 -62.95
CA CYS A 403 -1.80 -0.65 -61.69
C CYS A 403 -0.69 -1.72 -61.57
N PHE A 404 0.59 -1.34 -61.69
CA PHE A 404 1.74 -2.26 -61.75
C PHE A 404 1.94 -3.26 -60.60
N LEU A 405 1.14 -3.24 -59.53
CA LEU A 405 1.19 -4.22 -58.42
C LEU A 405 -0.09 -5.04 -58.30
N LEU A 406 -1.05 -4.89 -59.23
CA LEU A 406 -2.36 -5.50 -59.12
C LEU A 406 -2.91 -5.86 -60.50
N PRO A 407 -3.05 -7.17 -60.81
CA PRO A 407 -3.34 -7.61 -62.16
C PRO A 407 -4.61 -6.99 -62.75
N ASN A 408 -4.44 -6.22 -63.83
CA ASN A 408 -5.52 -5.62 -64.60
C ASN A 408 -5.22 -5.56 -66.11
N PRO A 409 -5.21 -6.71 -66.83
CA PRO A 409 -4.76 -6.76 -68.23
C PRO A 409 -5.59 -5.88 -69.20
N GLY A 410 -6.77 -5.45 -68.76
CA GLY A 410 -7.66 -4.55 -69.50
C GLY A 410 -7.31 -3.06 -69.38
N GLN A 411 -6.47 -2.69 -68.41
CA GLN A 411 -5.99 -1.33 -68.15
C GLN A 411 -7.14 -0.32 -68.09
N GLU A 412 -8.30 -0.72 -67.56
CA GLU A 412 -9.44 0.17 -67.43
C GLU A 412 -9.12 1.35 -66.51
N ASP A 413 -9.32 2.57 -67.00
CA ASP A 413 -9.21 3.83 -66.25
C ASP A 413 -10.39 4.72 -66.67
N ALA A 414 -11.49 4.65 -65.92
CA ALA A 414 -12.74 5.30 -66.30
C ALA A 414 -12.69 6.83 -66.15
N ASN A 415 -11.82 7.34 -65.28
CA ASN A 415 -11.75 8.76 -64.93
C ASN A 415 -10.61 9.49 -65.68
N GLY A 416 -9.66 8.76 -66.26
CA GLY A 416 -8.54 9.26 -67.05
C GLY A 416 -7.44 9.94 -66.23
N ASP A 417 -7.28 9.59 -64.95
CA ASP A 417 -6.27 10.17 -64.07
C ASP A 417 -4.90 9.46 -64.16
N GLY A 418 -4.83 8.36 -64.92
CA GLY A 418 -3.61 7.57 -65.14
C GLY A 418 -3.40 6.46 -64.11
N ARG A 419 -4.32 6.27 -63.16
CA ARG A 419 -4.38 5.11 -62.26
C ARG A 419 -5.55 4.23 -62.67
N GLY A 420 -5.33 2.92 -62.76
CA GLY A 420 -6.36 1.99 -63.17
C GLY A 420 -7.50 1.89 -62.14
N ASP A 421 -8.69 1.54 -62.63
CA ASP A 421 -9.88 1.34 -61.81
C ASP A 421 -9.64 0.23 -60.76
N ALA A 422 -8.84 -0.78 -61.11
CA ALA A 422 -8.52 -1.95 -60.28
C ALA A 422 -7.84 -1.56 -58.97
N CYS A 423 -6.83 -0.71 -59.04
CA CYS A 423 -6.02 -0.27 -57.90
C CYS A 423 -6.41 1.14 -57.42
N SER A 424 -7.60 1.67 -57.77
CA SER A 424 -7.92 3.09 -57.63
C SER A 424 -7.97 3.64 -56.19
N THR A 425 -8.23 2.78 -55.20
CA THR A 425 -8.33 3.16 -53.77
C THR A 425 -7.42 2.37 -52.84
N ASP A 426 -6.73 1.40 -53.41
CA ASP A 426 -5.89 0.38 -52.76
C ASP A 426 -4.86 0.01 -53.83
N PHE A 427 -3.65 0.57 -53.70
CA PHE A 427 -2.65 0.58 -54.76
C PHE A 427 -1.98 -0.79 -54.94
N ASP A 428 -1.70 -1.48 -53.86
CA ASP A 428 -0.99 -2.76 -53.80
C ASP A 428 -1.92 -3.96 -53.53
N GLY A 429 -3.22 -3.72 -53.32
CA GLY A 429 -4.22 -4.78 -53.28
C GLY A 429 -4.27 -5.55 -51.97
N ASP A 430 -3.68 -5.00 -50.90
CA ASP A 430 -3.61 -5.61 -49.57
C ASP A 430 -4.93 -5.55 -48.79
N ARG A 431 -5.96 -4.93 -49.38
CA ARG A 431 -7.31 -4.69 -48.85
C ARG A 431 -7.38 -3.57 -47.80
N ILE A 432 -6.29 -2.83 -47.62
CA ILE A 432 -6.22 -1.61 -46.85
C ILE A 432 -6.23 -0.46 -47.84
N THR A 433 -7.14 0.49 -47.63
CA THR A 433 -7.22 1.65 -48.53
C THR A 433 -5.97 2.51 -48.39
N ASP A 434 -5.49 3.16 -49.46
CA ASP A 434 -4.32 4.05 -49.43
C ASP A 434 -4.34 5.08 -48.28
N ALA A 435 -5.53 5.53 -47.88
CA ALA A 435 -5.70 6.53 -46.83
C ALA A 435 -5.41 6.01 -45.42
N ASN A 436 -5.41 4.70 -45.23
CA ASN A 436 -5.21 3.99 -43.96
C ASN A 436 -3.97 3.08 -44.01
N ASP A 437 -3.17 3.19 -45.06
CA ASP A 437 -2.00 2.38 -45.31
C ASP A 437 -0.75 3.27 -45.25
N ASN A 438 0.23 2.84 -44.44
CA ASN A 438 1.50 3.52 -44.28
C ASN A 438 2.47 3.30 -45.44
N CYS A 439 2.29 2.23 -46.21
CA CYS A 439 3.18 1.77 -47.26
C CYS A 439 2.38 1.31 -48.49
N ILE A 440 1.65 2.25 -49.11
CA ILE A 440 0.77 2.13 -50.31
C ILE A 440 1.39 1.55 -51.60
N LYS A 441 2.52 0.86 -51.54
CA LYS A 441 3.20 0.21 -52.66
C LYS A 441 3.82 -1.11 -52.23
N ASN A 442 3.42 -1.65 -51.09
CA ASN A 442 3.99 -2.84 -50.50
C ASN A 442 2.86 -3.64 -49.84
N PRO A 443 2.35 -4.70 -50.51
CA PRO A 443 1.20 -5.43 -50.03
C PRO A 443 1.44 -6.22 -48.74
N ASN A 444 2.70 -6.32 -48.30
CA ASN A 444 3.09 -7.03 -47.09
C ASN A 444 3.15 -6.12 -45.85
N VAL A 445 3.04 -4.79 -46.01
CA VAL A 445 3.20 -3.84 -44.90
C VAL A 445 2.15 -2.74 -44.99
N TYR A 446 1.26 -2.66 -43.99
CA TYR A 446 0.16 -1.68 -44.01
C TYR A 446 0.07 -0.77 -42.77
N ALA A 447 0.68 -1.21 -41.67
CA ALA A 447 0.63 -0.50 -40.39
C ALA A 447 2.00 -0.51 -39.71
N THR A 448 2.21 0.45 -38.81
CA THR A 448 3.35 0.39 -37.89
C THR A 448 3.06 -0.69 -36.85
N ASP A 449 3.86 -1.75 -36.86
CA ASP A 449 3.76 -2.84 -35.90
C ASP A 449 5.14 -3.22 -35.35
N PHE A 450 5.24 -3.35 -34.03
CA PHE A 450 6.44 -3.79 -33.31
C PHE A 450 6.09 -4.90 -32.31
N ARG A 451 4.91 -5.50 -32.45
CA ARG A 451 4.57 -6.73 -31.73
C ARG A 451 5.52 -7.82 -32.24
N TYR A 452 6.14 -8.49 -31.29
CA TYR A 452 7.00 -9.66 -31.50
C TYR A 452 6.20 -10.93 -31.28
#